data_AF-A0A812MM47-F1
#
_entry.id   AF-A0A812MM47-F1
#
_cell.length_a   1.000
_cell.length_b   1.000
_cell.length_c   1.000
_cell.angle_alpha   90.00
_cell.angle_beta   90.00
_cell.angle_gamma   90.00
#
_symmetry.space_group_name_H-M   'P 1'
#
loop_
_entity.id
_entity.type
_entity.pdbx_description
1 polymer ?
#
loop_
_entity_poly.entity_id
_entity_poly.type
_entity_poly.pdbx_seq_one_letter_code
_entity_poly.pdbx_strand_id
1 'polypeptide(L)'
;MKLLTDNCISYLSPAKFVTREAELRSEKPRKELDVQASTLVVRDRDPDQSCDTSTALSLHHAMHRRSLALDLIGVTDYFRVQGFVDFLLGHLHQEPIAGSRATSVQQILHADRAAWMRLAELTPDGIRRDAAGALPLDSLWARLETDPKVIFHLLPREGGPLKRDYDESKPEPSDTPTKKQRKGAGKGKTKTLREPSNLPEELKGLSSWTKTGNAPLLGFQHG
;
A
#
# COMPACT_ATOMS: atom_id res chain seq x y z
N MET A 1 9.47 14.93 20.51
CA MET A 1 8.22 14.41 19.94
C MET A 1 7.02 15.03 20.65
N LYS A 2 6.06 15.61 19.91
CA LYS A 2 4.89 16.31 20.48
C LYS A 2 3.99 15.44 21.37
N LEU A 3 4.01 14.12 21.17
CA LEU A 3 3.19 13.13 21.89
C LEU A 3 3.30 13.24 23.42
N LEU A 4 4.53 13.38 23.93
CA LEU A 4 4.78 13.42 25.38
C LEU A 4 4.48 14.80 25.98
N THR A 5 4.71 15.86 25.20
CA THR A 5 4.47 17.25 25.62
C THR A 5 2.99 17.51 25.78
N ASP A 6 2.17 17.06 24.82
CA ASP A 6 0.74 17.32 24.81
C ASP A 6 -0.06 16.29 25.63
N ASN A 7 0.61 15.23 26.12
CA ASN A 7 0.02 14.07 26.81
C ASN A 7 -1.13 13.40 26.03
N CYS A 8 -1.14 13.57 24.70
CA CYS A 8 -2.18 13.08 23.82
C CYS A 8 -1.57 12.19 22.75
N ILE A 9 -2.18 11.04 22.50
CA ILE A 9 -1.77 10.18 21.39
C ILE A 9 -2.23 10.78 20.06
N SER A 10 -1.30 10.90 19.12
CA SER A 10 -1.58 11.33 17.75
C SER A 10 -1.03 10.31 16.77
N TYR A 11 -1.70 10.16 15.62
CA TYR A 11 -1.30 9.17 14.61
C TYR A 11 0.14 9.39 14.14
N LEU A 12 1.00 8.40 14.39
CA LEU A 12 2.38 8.37 13.91
C LEU A 12 2.46 7.51 12.64
N SER A 13 2.52 8.17 11.49
CA SER A 13 2.63 7.49 10.20
C SER A 13 3.87 6.58 10.16
N PRO A 14 3.74 5.30 9.76
CA PRO A 14 4.88 4.37 9.63
C PRO A 14 5.98 4.91 8.71
N ALA A 15 5.61 5.66 7.68
CA ALA A 15 6.54 6.25 6.72
C ALA A 15 7.57 7.21 7.38
N LYS A 16 7.30 7.75 8.58
CA LYS A 16 8.24 8.62 9.29
C LYS A 16 9.36 7.87 10.00
N PHE A 17 9.24 6.55 10.13
CA PHE A 17 10.22 5.72 10.83
C PHE A 17 11.20 5.17 9.82
N VAL A 18 12.23 5.95 9.49
CA VAL A 18 13.30 5.57 8.56
C VAL A 18 14.35 4.67 9.22
N THR A 19 15.19 4.03 8.41
CA THR A 19 16.33 3.26 8.89
C THR A 19 17.49 4.18 9.26
N ARG A 20 18.34 3.76 10.21
CA ARG A 20 19.60 4.45 10.54
C ARG A 20 20.50 4.69 9.33
N GLU A 21 20.57 3.76 8.39
CA GLU A 21 21.33 3.96 7.15
C GLU A 21 20.78 5.12 6.30
N ALA A 22 19.45 5.23 6.19
CA ALA A 22 18.81 6.33 5.48
C ALA A 22 19.02 7.66 6.21
N GLU A 23 19.02 7.67 7.55
CA GLU A 23 19.37 8.84 8.35
C GLU A 23 20.83 9.27 8.08
N LEU A 24 21.77 8.33 8.08
CA LEU A 24 23.19 8.60 7.85
C LEU A 24 23.50 9.04 6.41
N ARG A 25 22.75 8.53 5.42
CA ARG A 25 22.89 8.95 4.01
C ARG A 25 22.30 10.34 3.75
N SER A 26 21.51 10.87 4.67
CA SER A 26 20.84 12.15 4.46
C SER A 26 21.80 13.32 4.64
N GLU A 27 21.71 14.27 3.72
CA GLU A 27 22.51 15.49 3.76
C GLU A 27 22.08 16.43 4.90
N LYS A 28 22.97 17.36 5.26
CA LYS A 28 22.76 18.32 6.35
C LYS A 28 21.42 19.06 6.20
N PRO A 29 20.69 19.31 7.30
CA PRO A 29 19.41 20.02 7.28
C PRO A 29 19.57 21.38 6.57
N ARG A 30 18.66 21.67 5.64
CA ARG A 30 18.64 22.94 4.92
C ARG A 30 18.07 24.02 5.83
N LYS A 31 18.75 25.16 5.90
CA LYS A 31 18.28 26.32 6.65
C LYS A 31 17.21 27.03 5.82
N GLU A 32 15.99 27.14 6.34
CA GLU A 32 14.92 27.90 5.72
C GLU A 32 14.70 29.21 6.49
N LEU A 33 14.45 30.30 5.76
CA LEU A 33 14.13 31.60 6.34
C LEU A 33 12.61 31.71 6.49
N ASP A 34 12.12 31.76 7.73
CA ASP A 34 10.72 32.02 8.04
C ASP A 34 10.55 33.53 8.30
N VAL A 35 9.61 34.17 7.60
CA VAL A 35 9.36 35.62 7.74
C VAL A 35 8.16 35.80 8.66
N GLN A 36 8.41 36.07 9.95
CA GLN A 36 7.35 36.37 10.90
C GLN A 36 7.37 37.85 11.26
N ALA A 37 6.24 38.54 11.05
CA ALA A 37 5.98 39.91 11.54
C ALA A 37 7.21 40.84 11.50
N SER A 38 7.70 41.12 10.28
CA SER A 38 8.86 41.97 9.96
C SER A 38 10.25 41.52 10.47
N THR A 39 10.39 40.31 11.02
CA THR A 39 11.70 39.75 11.41
C THR A 39 11.96 38.44 10.67
N LEU A 40 13.16 38.30 10.08
CA LEU A 40 13.62 37.05 9.45
C LEU A 40 14.17 36.12 10.53
N VAL A 41 13.50 35.00 10.77
CA VAL A 41 13.98 33.95 11.68
C VAL A 41 14.49 32.79 10.83
N VAL A 42 15.80 32.57 10.85
CA VAL A 42 16.39 31.35 10.30
C VAL A 42 15.94 30.20 11.19
N ARG A 43 15.15 29.28 10.65
CA ARG A 43 14.84 28.03 11.32
C ARG A 43 15.48 26.88 10.57
N ASP A 44 16.20 26.06 11.31
CA ASP A 44 16.65 24.77 10.82
C ASP A 44 15.41 23.86 10.76
N ARG A 45 15.03 23.45 9.53
CA ARG A 45 13.97 22.48 9.31
C ARG A 45 14.62 21.11 9.12
N ASP A 46 14.28 20.17 10.00
CA ASP A 46 14.71 18.80 9.82
C ASP A 46 14.22 18.27 8.47
N PRO A 47 15.07 17.58 7.69
CA PRO A 47 14.66 17.01 6.42
C PRO A 47 13.47 16.06 6.66
N ASP A 48 12.42 16.21 5.86
CA ASP A 48 11.22 15.37 5.93
C ASP A 48 11.56 13.99 5.34
N GLN A 49 12.29 13.19 6.11
CA GLN A 49 12.70 11.86 5.73
C GLN A 49 11.49 10.93 5.78
N SER A 50 11.28 10.20 4.68
CA SER A 50 10.23 9.19 4.60
C SER A 50 10.79 7.87 4.09
N CYS A 51 10.29 6.76 4.63
CA CYS A 51 10.57 5.42 4.13
C CYS A 51 9.43 4.93 3.25
N ASP A 52 9.80 4.04 2.32
CA ASP A 52 8.82 3.31 1.53
C ASP A 52 8.00 2.39 2.43
N THR A 53 6.68 2.38 2.20
CA THR A 53 5.69 1.55 2.89
C THR A 53 4.77 0.84 1.90
N SER A 54 5.15 0.79 0.61
CA SER A 54 4.37 0.19 -0.46
C SER A 54 4.32 -1.34 -0.38
N THR A 55 5.42 -1.97 0.06
CA THR A 55 5.52 -3.43 0.20
C THR A 55 5.24 -3.87 1.63
N ALA A 56 4.78 -5.11 1.79
CA ALA A 56 4.51 -5.70 3.11
C ALA A 56 5.77 -5.73 4.00
N LEU A 57 6.93 -6.05 3.42
CA LEU A 57 8.19 -6.13 4.15
C LEU A 57 8.68 -4.74 4.58
N SER A 58 8.65 -3.76 3.66
CA SER A 58 9.00 -2.38 3.99
C SER A 58 8.09 -1.81 5.08
N LEU A 59 6.79 -2.08 4.99
CA LEU A 59 5.81 -1.71 6.00
C LEU A 59 6.11 -2.37 7.36
N HIS A 60 6.38 -3.67 7.39
CA HIS A 60 6.71 -4.39 8.63
C HIS A 60 7.93 -3.77 9.32
N HIS A 61 9.01 -3.50 8.59
CA HIS A 61 10.20 -2.87 9.17
C HIS A 61 9.92 -1.45 9.69
N ALA A 62 9.10 -0.66 8.99
CA ALA A 62 8.70 0.68 9.43
C ALA A 62 7.84 0.62 10.71
N MET A 63 6.88 -0.29 10.76
CA MET A 63 6.03 -0.53 11.94
C MET A 63 6.85 -1.01 13.14
N HIS A 64 7.78 -1.94 12.92
CA HIS A 64 8.68 -2.45 13.96
C HIS A 64 9.53 -1.34 14.59
N ARG A 65 10.11 -0.45 13.77
CA ARG A 65 10.82 0.74 14.28
C ARG A 65 9.91 1.68 15.07
N ARG A 66 8.65 1.81 14.67
CA ARG A 66 7.65 2.59 15.44
C ARG A 66 7.35 1.95 16.78
N SER A 67 7.17 0.63 16.85
CA SER A 67 6.98 -0.11 18.11
C SER A 67 8.14 0.14 19.07
N LEU A 68 9.39 0.02 18.59
CA LEU A 68 10.59 0.30 19.39
C LEU A 68 10.67 1.76 19.83
N ALA A 69 10.33 2.70 18.95
CA ALA A 69 10.33 4.12 19.32
C ALA A 69 9.31 4.43 20.43
N LEU A 70 8.14 3.79 20.42
CA LEU A 70 7.12 3.96 21.47
C LEU A 70 7.58 3.39 22.82
N ASP A 71 8.27 2.25 22.79
CA ASP A 71 8.89 1.66 23.98
C ASP A 71 10.01 2.54 24.55
N LEU A 72 10.87 3.10 23.69
CA LEU A 72 11.92 4.04 24.10
C LEU A 72 11.37 5.34 24.72
N ILE A 73 10.20 5.80 24.27
CA ILE A 73 9.51 6.94 24.90
C ILE A 73 8.92 6.53 26.27
N GLY A 74 8.66 5.24 26.47
CA GLY A 74 8.08 4.71 27.70
C GLY A 74 6.57 4.94 27.81
N VAL A 75 5.85 4.94 26.69
CA VAL A 75 4.37 5.07 26.66
C VAL A 75 3.66 3.72 26.58
N THR A 76 4.32 2.68 26.10
CA THR A 76 3.79 1.32 26.00
C THR A 76 4.95 0.34 25.82
N ASP A 77 4.74 -0.91 26.19
CA ASP A 77 5.71 -1.99 25.98
C ASP A 77 5.79 -2.44 24.50
N TYR A 78 7.01 -2.70 24.02
CA TYR A 78 7.28 -3.12 22.65
C TYR A 78 6.45 -4.34 22.24
N PHE A 79 6.37 -5.36 23.10
CA PHE A 79 5.69 -6.62 22.75
C PHE A 79 4.19 -6.42 22.52
N ARG A 80 3.55 -5.46 23.22
CA ARG A 80 2.13 -5.15 23.05
C ARG A 80 1.85 -4.51 21.70
N VAL A 81 2.67 -3.52 21.32
CA VAL A 81 2.53 -2.86 20.01
C VAL A 81 2.88 -3.81 18.88
N GLN A 82 3.96 -4.58 19.03
CA GLN A 82 4.40 -5.51 18.01
C GLN A 82 3.37 -6.62 17.79
N GLY A 83 2.76 -7.17 18.86
CA GLY A 83 1.69 -8.15 18.73
C GLY A 83 0.52 -7.64 17.88
N PHE A 84 0.12 -6.37 18.10
CA PHE A 84 -0.91 -5.74 17.28
C PHE A 84 -0.47 -5.52 15.81
N VAL A 85 0.79 -5.13 15.59
CA VAL A 85 1.36 -5.00 14.23
C VAL A 85 1.38 -6.34 13.50
N ASP A 86 1.78 -7.41 14.18
CA ASP A 86 1.82 -8.76 13.64
C ASP A 86 0.40 -9.26 13.32
N PHE A 87 -0.58 -8.95 14.18
CA PHE A 87 -2.01 -9.18 13.91
C PHE A 87 -2.46 -8.50 12.62
N LEU A 88 -2.15 -7.21 12.42
CA LEU A 88 -2.52 -6.48 11.20
C LEU A 88 -1.88 -7.10 9.94
N LEU A 89 -0.58 -7.42 10.00
CA LEU A 89 0.16 -8.01 8.89
C LEU A 89 -0.24 -9.46 8.60
N GLY A 90 -0.72 -10.19 9.61
CA GLY A 90 -1.30 -11.52 9.45
C GLY A 90 -2.46 -11.55 8.45
N HIS A 91 -3.23 -10.46 8.35
CA HIS A 91 -4.35 -10.34 7.40
C HIS A 91 -3.91 -10.30 5.92
N LEU A 92 -2.63 -10.01 5.62
CA LEU A 92 -2.10 -10.13 4.25
C LEU A 92 -1.99 -11.59 3.79
N HIS A 93 -1.82 -12.50 4.73
CA HIS A 93 -1.58 -13.92 4.46
C HIS A 93 -2.87 -14.74 4.52
N GLN A 94 -4.00 -14.12 4.86
CA GLN A 94 -5.30 -14.77 4.87
C GLN A 94 -5.78 -15.01 3.44
N GLU A 95 -6.17 -16.25 3.16
CA GLU A 95 -6.74 -16.59 1.87
C GLU A 95 -8.11 -15.90 1.70
N PRO A 96 -8.31 -15.11 0.62
CA PRO A 96 -9.58 -14.46 0.39
C PRO A 96 -10.68 -15.48 0.11
N ILE A 97 -11.87 -15.22 0.66
CA ILE A 97 -13.07 -16.01 0.37
C ILE A 97 -13.41 -15.86 -1.13
N ALA A 98 -13.95 -16.91 -1.75
CA ALA A 98 -14.34 -16.90 -3.16
C ALA A 98 -15.18 -15.66 -3.52
N GLY A 99 -14.74 -14.91 -4.54
CA GLY A 99 -15.39 -13.66 -4.97
C GLY A 99 -14.95 -12.39 -4.25
N SER A 100 -14.09 -12.49 -3.23
CA SER A 100 -13.48 -11.35 -2.55
C SER A 100 -12.02 -11.13 -2.96
N ARG A 101 -11.51 -9.93 -2.75
CA ARG A 101 -10.11 -9.57 -2.96
C ARG A 101 -9.31 -9.74 -1.66
N ALA A 102 -8.08 -10.23 -1.80
CA ALA A 102 -7.12 -10.27 -0.69
C ALA A 102 -6.89 -8.89 -0.08
N THR A 103 -6.60 -8.88 1.22
CA THR A 103 -6.29 -7.65 1.97
C THR A 103 -5.06 -6.98 1.39
N SER A 104 -5.17 -5.68 1.12
CA SER A 104 -4.07 -4.87 0.60
C SER A 104 -3.29 -4.16 1.71
N VAL A 105 -2.04 -3.80 1.41
CA VAL A 105 -1.20 -2.96 2.30
C VAL A 105 -1.90 -1.64 2.65
N GLN A 106 -2.66 -1.06 1.72
CA GLN A 106 -3.44 0.16 1.98
C GLN A 106 -4.56 -0.05 3.01
N GLN A 107 -5.23 -1.21 2.98
CA GLN A 107 -6.23 -1.54 4.01
C GLN A 107 -5.62 -1.61 5.39
N ILE A 108 -4.39 -2.13 5.51
CA ILE A 108 -3.65 -2.16 6.78
C ILE A 108 -3.32 -0.76 7.27
N LEU A 109 -2.86 0.13 6.39
CA LEU A 109 -2.60 1.53 6.75
C LEU A 109 -3.87 2.26 7.22
N HIS A 110 -5.03 1.93 6.64
CA HIS A 110 -6.31 2.45 7.10
C HIS A 110 -6.72 1.87 8.46
N ALA A 111 -6.57 0.56 8.66
CA ALA A 111 -6.83 -0.11 9.93
C ALA A 111 -5.93 0.43 11.05
N ASP A 112 -4.64 0.60 10.76
CA ASP A 112 -3.68 1.21 11.67
C ASP A 112 -4.11 2.64 12.05
N ARG A 113 -4.42 3.49 11.07
CA ARG A 113 -4.91 4.85 11.37
C ARG A 113 -6.17 4.83 12.24
N ALA A 114 -7.12 3.94 11.95
CA ALA A 114 -8.33 3.78 12.76
C ALA A 114 -8.02 3.35 14.19
N ALA A 115 -7.05 2.45 14.38
CA ALA A 115 -6.60 2.01 15.70
C ALA A 115 -6.02 3.17 16.52
N TRP A 116 -5.18 4.01 15.91
CA TRP A 116 -4.63 5.19 16.58
C TRP A 116 -5.68 6.23 16.95
N MET A 117 -6.67 6.46 16.08
CA MET A 117 -7.81 7.32 16.42
C MET A 117 -8.62 6.72 17.57
N ARG A 118 -8.81 5.40 17.57
CA ARG A 118 -9.51 4.71 18.64
C ARG A 118 -8.74 4.77 19.97
N LEU A 119 -7.42 4.65 19.96
CA LEU A 119 -6.62 4.86 21.17
C LEU A 119 -6.81 6.27 21.72
N ALA A 120 -6.81 7.29 20.87
CA ALA A 120 -7.05 8.66 21.29
C ALA A 120 -8.42 8.86 21.96
N GLU A 121 -9.46 8.21 21.45
CA GLU A 121 -10.79 8.21 22.09
C GLU A 121 -10.80 7.52 23.46
N LEU A 122 -9.96 6.51 23.66
CA LEU A 122 -9.94 5.67 24.86
C LEU A 122 -8.99 6.17 25.94
N THR A 123 -8.10 7.10 25.60
CA THR A 123 -7.16 7.72 26.55
C THR A 123 -7.39 9.24 26.63
N PRO A 124 -8.58 9.72 27.06
CA PRO A 124 -8.81 11.16 27.25
C PRO A 124 -7.98 11.73 28.42
N ASP A 125 -7.69 10.90 29.43
CA ASP A 125 -6.90 11.26 30.62
C ASP A 125 -5.38 11.31 30.33
N GLY A 126 -5.00 10.93 29.11
CA GLY A 126 -3.63 10.97 28.59
C GLY A 126 -2.91 9.62 28.57
N ILE A 127 -1.63 9.66 28.21
CA ILE A 127 -0.81 8.46 27.92
C ILE A 127 0.39 8.29 28.85
N ARG A 128 0.54 9.18 29.83
CA ARG A 128 1.59 9.09 30.84
C ARG A 128 1.33 7.91 31.79
N ARG A 129 2.41 7.44 32.40
CA ARG A 129 2.34 6.45 33.48
C ARG A 129 1.42 6.95 34.58
N ASP A 130 0.51 6.09 35.00
CA ASP A 130 -0.36 6.36 36.14
C ASP A 130 0.44 6.39 37.45
N ALA A 131 -0.16 6.88 38.54
CA ALA A 131 0.43 6.90 39.88
C ALA A 131 0.85 5.50 40.37
N ALA A 132 0.20 4.44 39.87
CA ALA A 132 0.57 3.05 40.12
C ALA A 132 1.77 2.55 39.27
N GLY A 133 2.29 3.38 38.36
CA GLY A 133 3.38 3.03 37.44
C GLY A 133 2.93 2.25 36.19
N ALA A 134 1.63 1.99 36.05
CA ALA A 134 1.07 1.28 34.90
C ALA A 134 1.00 2.17 33.65
N LEU A 135 1.17 1.55 32.48
CA LEU A 135 1.05 2.20 31.18
C LEU A 135 -0.38 2.00 30.65
N PRO A 136 -1.17 3.07 30.45
CA PRO A 136 -2.58 2.95 30.09
C PRO A 136 -2.79 2.28 28.72
N LEU A 137 -1.84 2.47 27.79
CA LEU A 137 -1.92 1.94 26.43
C LEU A 137 -1.76 0.41 26.36
N ASP A 138 -1.03 -0.21 27.30
CA ASP A 138 -0.68 -1.65 27.22
C ASP A 138 -1.90 -2.56 27.17
N SER A 139 -2.93 -2.23 27.95
CA SER A 139 -4.20 -2.98 27.99
C SER A 139 -5.07 -2.73 26.75
N LEU A 140 -4.89 -1.59 26.09
CA LEU A 140 -5.73 -1.17 24.98
C LEU A 140 -5.34 -1.84 23.67
N TRP A 141 -4.05 -2.16 23.45
CA TRP A 141 -3.59 -2.82 22.23
C TRP A 141 -4.29 -4.15 21.96
N ALA A 142 -4.41 -5.01 22.98
CA ALA A 142 -5.14 -6.26 22.87
C ALA A 142 -6.63 -6.04 22.57
N ARG A 143 -7.21 -4.95 23.07
CA ARG A 143 -8.62 -4.61 22.83
C ARG A 143 -8.86 -4.17 21.38
N LEU A 144 -7.89 -3.52 20.76
CA LEU A 144 -7.96 -3.06 19.36
C LEU A 144 -8.09 -4.21 18.36
N GLU A 145 -7.53 -5.38 18.66
CA GLU A 145 -7.65 -6.58 17.81
C GLU A 145 -9.12 -7.00 17.63
N THR A 146 -9.95 -6.72 18.62
CA THR A 146 -11.39 -7.02 18.62
C THR A 146 -12.28 -5.82 18.31
N ASP A 147 -11.71 -4.62 18.13
CA ASP A 147 -12.51 -3.40 17.97
C ASP A 147 -13.11 -3.30 16.56
N PRO A 148 -14.45 -3.18 16.42
CA PRO A 148 -15.11 -3.09 15.12
C PRO A 148 -14.60 -1.93 14.25
N LYS A 149 -14.20 -0.80 14.86
CA LYS A 149 -13.68 0.36 14.11
C LYS A 149 -12.37 0.03 13.39
N VAL A 150 -11.59 -0.92 13.91
CA VAL A 150 -10.31 -1.36 13.32
C VAL A 150 -10.56 -2.52 12.35
N ILE A 151 -11.26 -3.56 12.81
CA ILE A 151 -11.52 -4.78 12.03
C ILE A 151 -12.22 -4.48 10.71
N PHE A 152 -13.15 -3.52 10.70
CA PHE A 152 -13.88 -3.15 9.49
C PHE A 152 -12.97 -2.84 8.29
N HIS A 153 -11.80 -2.24 8.54
CA HIS A 153 -10.84 -1.92 7.47
C HIS A 153 -10.10 -3.14 6.92
N LEU A 154 -9.99 -4.21 7.72
CA LEU A 154 -9.30 -5.46 7.39
C LEU A 154 -10.19 -6.45 6.62
N LEU A 155 -11.50 -6.21 6.58
CA LEU A 155 -12.44 -7.10 5.90
C LEU A 155 -12.10 -7.21 4.39
N PRO A 156 -12.14 -8.43 3.82
CA PRO A 156 -12.03 -8.62 2.38
C PRO A 156 -13.09 -7.80 1.65
N ARG A 157 -12.67 -7.09 0.60
CA ARG A 157 -13.58 -6.28 -0.21
C ARG A 157 -14.07 -7.09 -1.39
N GLU A 158 -15.26 -6.74 -1.88
CA GLU A 158 -15.79 -7.34 -3.11
C GLU A 158 -14.79 -7.21 -4.26
N GLY A 159 -14.51 -8.34 -4.91
CA GLY A 159 -13.63 -8.38 -6.06
C GLY A 159 -14.38 -7.80 -7.26
N GLY A 160 -14.10 -6.55 -7.62
CA GLY A 160 -14.32 -6.10 -8.99
C GLY A 160 -13.54 -7.00 -9.96
N PRO A 161 -14.01 -7.21 -11.21
CA PRO A 161 -13.38 -8.15 -12.13
C PRO A 161 -11.90 -7.85 -12.22
N LEU A 162 -11.08 -8.88 -11.96
CA LEU A 162 -9.63 -8.83 -12.12
C LEU A 162 -9.37 -8.40 -13.57
N LYS A 163 -9.04 -7.11 -13.79
CA LYS A 163 -8.31 -6.73 -14.99
C LYS A 163 -7.00 -7.48 -14.86
N ARG A 164 -6.88 -8.58 -15.61
CA ARG A 164 -5.57 -9.13 -15.94
C ARG A 164 -4.82 -7.98 -16.59
N ASP A 165 -3.83 -7.43 -15.90
CA ASP A 165 -2.82 -6.62 -16.55
C ASP A 165 -2.14 -7.55 -17.53
N TYR A 166 -2.60 -7.49 -18.78
CA TYR A 166 -1.88 -8.05 -19.90
C TYR A 166 -0.62 -7.20 -20.01
N ASP A 167 0.50 -7.74 -19.53
CA ASP A 167 1.83 -7.17 -19.69
C ASP A 167 2.16 -7.13 -21.19
N GLU A 168 1.66 -6.09 -21.86
CA GLU A 168 2.03 -5.76 -23.21
C GLU A 168 3.39 -5.06 -23.13
N SER A 169 4.44 -5.88 -23.07
CA SER A 169 5.81 -5.48 -23.38
C SER A 169 5.82 -4.86 -24.78
N LYS A 170 5.69 -3.53 -24.82
CA LYS A 170 5.85 -2.72 -26.02
C LYS A 170 7.33 -2.72 -26.43
N PRO A 171 7.70 -3.14 -27.65
CA PRO A 171 8.92 -2.67 -28.27
C PRO A 171 8.65 -1.25 -28.81
N GLU A 172 9.53 -0.33 -28.46
CA GLU A 172 9.63 1.02 -29.02
C GLU A 172 9.68 1.00 -30.56
N PRO A 173 9.01 1.95 -31.25
CA PRO A 173 9.49 2.40 -32.53
C PRO A 173 9.74 3.91 -32.56
N SER A 174 10.93 4.22 -33.05
CA SER A 174 11.48 5.52 -33.42
C SER A 174 10.63 6.32 -34.42
N ASP A 175 10.71 7.63 -34.26
CA ASP A 175 10.59 8.75 -35.21
C ASP A 175 9.30 9.03 -36.00
N THR A 176 8.88 10.29 -35.83
CA THR A 176 7.76 11.09 -36.37
C THR A 176 7.65 11.15 -37.93
N PRO A 177 6.60 11.77 -38.56
CA PRO A 177 5.55 12.63 -38.00
C PRO A 177 4.10 12.37 -38.46
N THR A 178 3.22 12.89 -37.61
CA THR A 178 1.78 13.13 -37.70
C THR A 178 1.22 13.65 -39.05
N LYS A 179 0.09 13.06 -39.48
CA LYS A 179 -1.00 13.80 -40.14
C LYS A 179 -2.38 13.30 -39.70
N LYS A 180 -3.14 14.20 -39.09
CA LYS A 180 -4.57 14.07 -38.77
C LYS A 180 -5.39 14.02 -40.08
N GLN A 181 -6.41 13.17 -40.15
CA GLN A 181 -7.65 13.52 -40.82
C GLN A 181 -8.85 12.73 -40.27
N ARG A 182 -9.89 13.48 -39.90
CA ARG A 182 -11.20 13.00 -39.44
C ARG A 182 -12.11 12.73 -40.64
N LYS A 183 -13.12 11.89 -40.38
CA LYS A 183 -14.52 11.94 -40.87
C LYS A 183 -14.83 11.17 -42.17
N GLY A 184 -15.78 10.24 -42.05
CA GLY A 184 -16.48 9.62 -43.18
C GLY A 184 -17.41 8.49 -42.73
N ALA A 185 -18.73 8.75 -42.71
CA ALA A 185 -19.79 7.77 -42.51
C ALA A 185 -19.89 6.81 -43.71
N GLY A 186 -20.16 5.53 -43.47
CA GLY A 186 -20.37 4.56 -44.55
C GLY A 186 -20.93 3.24 -44.04
N LYS A 187 -22.13 2.91 -44.50
CA LYS A 187 -22.96 1.75 -44.18
C LYS A 187 -22.54 0.56 -45.06
N GLY A 188 -22.26 -0.60 -44.46
CA GLY A 188 -22.41 -1.91 -45.10
C GLY A 188 -21.14 -2.73 -45.41
N LYS A 189 -21.31 -4.05 -45.22
CA LYS A 189 -20.56 -5.21 -45.73
C LYS A 189 -19.59 -5.90 -44.76
N THR A 190 -20.02 -7.11 -44.40
CA THR A 190 -19.36 -8.29 -43.84
C THR A 190 -17.83 -8.30 -44.02
N LYS A 191 -17.10 -8.24 -42.89
CA LYS A 191 -15.65 -8.41 -42.84
C LYS A 191 -15.31 -9.91 -42.95
N THR A 192 -14.79 -10.32 -44.10
CA THR A 192 -13.87 -11.45 -44.18
C THR A 192 -12.60 -11.08 -43.41
N LEU A 193 -12.27 -11.91 -42.41
CA LEU A 193 -11.13 -11.73 -41.52
C LEU A 193 -9.84 -11.89 -42.34
N ARG A 194 -9.04 -10.83 -42.46
CA ARG A 194 -7.70 -10.91 -43.06
C ARG A 194 -6.80 -11.73 -42.14
N GLU A 195 -6.12 -12.72 -42.70
CA GLU A 195 -5.07 -13.46 -42.00
C GLU A 195 -3.91 -12.52 -41.62
N PRO A 196 -3.40 -12.59 -40.38
CA PRO A 196 -2.24 -11.82 -39.97
C PRO A 196 -0.99 -12.33 -40.69
N SER A 197 -0.15 -11.41 -41.18
CA SER A 197 1.01 -11.68 -42.04
C SER A 197 2.14 -12.48 -41.39
N ASN A 198 2.04 -12.76 -40.08
CA ASN A 198 3.07 -13.44 -39.30
C ASN A 198 2.57 -14.82 -38.82
N LEU A 199 1.92 -15.56 -39.71
CA LEU A 199 1.55 -16.95 -39.45
C LEU A 199 2.65 -17.88 -40.01
N PRO A 200 3.18 -18.83 -39.20
CA PRO A 200 4.07 -19.87 -39.69
C PRO A 200 3.43 -20.61 -40.87
N GLU A 201 4.22 -20.99 -41.88
CA GLU A 201 3.70 -21.59 -43.12
C GLU A 201 2.84 -22.84 -42.88
N GLU A 202 3.16 -23.61 -41.85
CA GLU A 202 2.44 -24.84 -41.47
C GLU A 202 1.01 -24.59 -40.97
N LEU A 203 0.68 -23.35 -40.56
CA LEU A 203 -0.63 -23.00 -40.00
C LEU A 203 -1.52 -22.22 -40.98
N LYS A 204 -1.03 -21.92 -42.20
CA LYS A 204 -1.83 -21.23 -43.22
C LYS A 204 -2.95 -22.15 -43.71
N GLY A 205 -4.20 -21.70 -43.62
CA GLY A 205 -5.39 -22.47 -44.03
C GLY A 205 -5.95 -23.44 -42.99
N LEU A 206 -5.34 -23.57 -41.81
CA LEU A 206 -5.89 -24.33 -40.68
C LEU A 206 -6.60 -23.38 -39.71
N SER A 207 -7.92 -23.53 -39.57
CA SER A 207 -8.69 -22.71 -38.64
C SER A 207 -8.40 -23.12 -37.19
N SER A 208 -8.04 -22.17 -36.34
CA SER A 208 -7.82 -22.39 -34.90
C SER A 208 -9.09 -22.71 -34.10
N TRP A 209 -10.24 -22.85 -34.78
CA TRP A 209 -11.54 -23.08 -34.18
C TRP A 209 -12.29 -24.17 -34.95
N THR A 210 -12.92 -25.08 -34.21
CA THR A 210 -13.96 -25.96 -34.78
C THR A 210 -15.27 -25.17 -34.92
N LYS A 211 -16.18 -25.59 -35.82
CA LYS A 211 -17.47 -24.92 -36.08
C LYS A 211 -18.38 -24.81 -34.84
N THR A 212 -18.05 -25.51 -33.76
CA THR A 212 -18.74 -25.52 -32.47
C THR A 212 -18.11 -24.63 -31.40
N GLY A 213 -17.10 -23.81 -31.73
CA GLY A 213 -16.61 -22.76 -30.84
C GLY A 213 -15.71 -23.22 -29.67
N ASN A 214 -15.23 -24.46 -29.68
CA ASN A 214 -14.22 -24.92 -28.72
C ASN A 214 -12.81 -24.89 -29.34
N ALA A 215 -11.83 -24.47 -28.53
CA ALA A 215 -10.42 -24.54 -28.87
C ALA A 215 -9.97 -26.00 -29.01
N PRO A 216 -9.22 -26.38 -30.06
CA PRO A 216 -8.76 -27.75 -30.23
C PRO A 216 -7.74 -28.09 -29.14
N LEU A 217 -7.95 -29.22 -28.45
CA LEU A 217 -6.98 -29.80 -27.53
C LEU A 217 -5.75 -30.23 -28.34
N LEU A 218 -4.66 -29.45 -28.28
CA LEU A 218 -3.38 -29.83 -28.84
C LEU A 218 -2.80 -30.98 -28.00
N GLY A 219 -3.04 -32.20 -28.44
CA GLY A 219 -2.38 -33.39 -27.91
C GLY A 219 -0.91 -33.39 -28.32
N PHE A 220 -0.02 -33.13 -27.37
CA PHE A 220 1.41 -33.44 -27.50
C PHE A 220 1.57 -34.97 -27.59
N GLN A 221 1.98 -35.50 -28.75
CA GLN A 221 2.65 -36.79 -28.82
C GLN A 221 4.15 -36.56 -28.97
N HIS A 222 4.92 -37.17 -28.09
CA HIS A 222 6.38 -37.28 -28.16
C HIS A 222 6.79 -38.13 -29.37
N GLY A 223 7.82 -37.67 -30.08
CA GLY A 223 8.68 -38.44 -30.95
C GLY A 223 10.12 -38.10 -30.64
#